data_AF-A0A146GCV5-F1
#
_entry.id   AF-A0A146GCV5-F1
#
_cell.length_a   1.000
_cell.length_b   1.000
_cell.length_c   1.000
_cell.angle_alpha   90.00
_cell.angle_beta   90.00
_cell.angle_gamma   90.00
#
_symmetry.space_group_name_H-M   'P 1'
#
loop_
_entity.id
_entity.type
_entity.pdbx_description
1 polymer ?
#
loop_
_entity_poly.entity_id
_entity_poly.type
_entity_poly.pdbx_seq_one_letter_code
_entity_poly.pdbx_strand_id
1 'polypeptide(L)'
;MRAFLPVLCAVVLAGCASVGHNTSKPSSAAIPATEAQTNIAVLRAQAIASRMDEAKITKLRKSGTPFLAVRTLSLTPEQAVQLKHLLPSGNPAELICVVVWSAVTDKAVSNECYVLPTAPEVGKPVTLGEYTAEYVGSR
;
A
#
# COMPACT_ATOMS: atom_id res chain seq x y z
N MET A 1 26.14 58.70 -8.64
CA MET A 1 24.99 59.48 -8.13
C MET A 1 23.77 58.57 -8.15
N ARG A 2 22.99 58.57 -7.06
CA ARG A 2 21.72 57.86 -6.89
C ARG A 2 20.58 58.65 -7.55
N ALA A 3 19.63 57.97 -8.19
CA ALA A 3 18.17 58.26 -8.20
C ALA A 3 17.48 57.19 -9.08
N PHE A 4 16.73 56.23 -8.50
CA PHE A 4 15.32 56.26 -8.06
C PHE A 4 14.29 55.95 -9.18
N LEU A 5 13.65 54.78 -8.99
CA LEU A 5 12.40 54.14 -9.50
C LEU A 5 11.25 55.08 -10.00
N PRO A 6 10.23 54.58 -10.76
CA PRO A 6 9.36 53.46 -10.31
C PRO A 6 8.68 52.50 -11.33
N VAL A 7 8.43 51.29 -10.83
CA VAL A 7 7.17 50.52 -10.85
C VAL A 7 6.47 50.28 -12.20
N LEU A 8 6.45 49.00 -12.61
CA LEU A 8 5.27 48.41 -13.22
C LEU A 8 5.13 46.96 -12.75
N CYS A 9 4.07 46.74 -11.97
CA CYS A 9 3.55 45.43 -11.60
C CYS A 9 3.24 44.60 -12.85
N ALA A 10 3.76 43.38 -12.90
CA ALA A 10 3.13 42.29 -13.62
C ALA A 10 3.20 41.06 -12.73
N VAL A 11 2.25 40.97 -11.81
CA VAL A 11 1.90 39.73 -11.11
C VAL A 11 1.28 38.82 -12.16
N VAL A 12 2.11 38.05 -12.85
CA VAL A 12 1.62 36.92 -13.65
C VAL A 12 1.44 35.77 -12.67
N LEU A 13 0.19 35.62 -12.22
CA LEU A 13 -0.33 34.38 -11.66
C LEU A 13 -0.12 33.26 -12.69
N ALA A 14 1.06 32.62 -12.65
CA ALA A 14 1.21 31.29 -13.21
C ALA A 14 0.50 30.36 -12.24
N GLY A 15 -0.72 29.99 -12.63
CA GLY A 15 -1.66 29.22 -11.84
C GLY A 15 -1.02 28.00 -11.20
N CYS A 16 -1.47 27.74 -9.97
CA CYS A 16 -1.44 26.42 -9.40
C CYS A 16 -1.91 25.43 -10.47
N ALA A 17 -0.97 24.70 -11.06
CA ALA A 17 -1.26 23.40 -11.63
C ALA A 17 -1.63 22.52 -10.43
N SER A 18 -2.89 22.61 -10.02
CA SER A 18 -3.58 21.53 -9.34
C SER A 18 -3.49 20.36 -10.31
N VAL A 19 -2.37 19.63 -10.24
CA VAL A 19 -2.29 18.29 -10.77
C VAL A 19 -3.42 17.60 -10.04
N GLY A 20 -4.54 17.47 -10.74
CA GLY A 20 -5.59 16.56 -10.37
C GLY A 20 -4.89 15.24 -10.21
N HIS A 21 -4.59 14.90 -8.96
CA HIS A 21 -4.49 13.52 -8.55
C HIS A 21 -5.82 12.95 -8.99
N ASN A 22 -5.81 12.39 -10.20
CA ASN A 22 -6.67 11.30 -10.55
C ASN A 22 -6.29 10.24 -9.52
N THR A 23 -6.85 10.36 -8.32
CA THR A 23 -6.81 9.33 -7.29
C THR A 23 -7.59 8.20 -7.91
N SER A 24 -6.91 7.43 -8.76
CA SER A 24 -7.26 6.06 -9.08
C SER A 24 -7.75 5.48 -7.78
N LYS A 25 -9.07 5.28 -7.71
CA LYS A 25 -9.77 4.77 -6.54
C LYS A 25 -8.90 3.63 -6.00
N PRO A 26 -8.47 3.68 -4.73
CA PRO A 26 -7.47 2.74 -4.25
C PRO A 26 -7.97 1.33 -4.59
N SER A 27 -7.11 0.54 -5.26
CA SER A 27 -7.43 -0.83 -5.67
C SER A 27 -7.68 -1.77 -4.47
N SER A 28 -7.53 -1.23 -3.27
CA SER A 28 -7.70 -1.86 -1.98
C SER A 28 -8.53 -0.98 -1.06
N ALA A 29 -9.38 -1.58 -0.23
CA ALA A 29 -9.90 -0.92 0.97
C ALA A 29 -9.05 -1.31 2.17
N ALA A 30 -8.88 -0.40 3.12
CA ALA A 30 -8.18 -0.68 4.37
C ALA A 30 -9.18 -0.82 5.51
N ILE A 31 -9.02 -1.85 6.33
CA ILE A 31 -9.76 -2.05 7.58
C ILE A 31 -8.77 -2.44 8.68
N PRO A 32 -9.11 -2.27 9.97
CA PRO A 32 -8.26 -2.76 11.04
C PRO A 32 -8.03 -4.28 10.91
N ALA A 33 -6.76 -4.71 10.93
CA ALA A 33 -6.43 -6.12 10.99
C ALA A 33 -6.75 -6.67 12.38
N THR A 34 -7.25 -7.91 12.45
CA THR A 34 -7.38 -8.61 13.73
C THR A 34 -6.02 -9.00 14.28
N GLU A 35 -5.93 -9.24 15.58
CA GLU A 35 -4.70 -9.72 16.21
C GLU A 35 -4.18 -11.00 15.53
N ALA A 36 -5.07 -11.94 15.22
CA ALA A 36 -4.72 -13.17 14.52
C ALA A 36 -4.16 -12.90 13.10
N GLN A 37 -4.77 -11.98 12.34
CA GLN A 37 -4.27 -11.57 11.01
C GLN A 37 -2.88 -10.93 11.12
N THR A 38 -2.67 -10.04 12.09
CA THR A 38 -1.38 -9.38 12.35
C THR A 38 -0.32 -10.40 12.75
N ASN A 39 -0.62 -11.33 13.66
CA ASN A 39 0.33 -12.37 14.08
C ASN A 39 0.74 -13.26 12.90
N ILE A 40 -0.22 -13.67 12.06
CA ILE A 40 0.08 -14.43 10.84
C ILE A 40 0.89 -13.61 9.84
N ALA A 41 0.61 -12.31 9.70
CA ALA A 41 1.39 -11.42 8.84
C ALA A 41 2.86 -11.38 9.28
N VAL A 42 3.11 -11.17 10.59
CA VAL A 42 4.45 -11.12 11.16
C VAL A 42 5.19 -12.42 10.92
N LEU A 43 4.57 -13.58 11.23
CA LEU A 43 5.20 -14.88 11.03
C LEU A 43 5.58 -15.13 9.57
N ARG A 44 4.68 -14.81 8.63
CA ARG A 44 4.94 -14.97 7.19
C ARG A 44 6.00 -14.00 6.71
N ALA A 45 5.94 -12.74 7.15
CA ALA A 45 6.90 -11.72 6.78
C ALA A 45 8.32 -12.08 7.26
N GLN A 46 8.47 -12.54 8.50
CA GLN A 46 9.73 -13.03 9.04
C GLN A 46 10.25 -14.25 8.27
N ALA A 47 9.37 -15.20 7.93
CA ALA A 47 9.76 -16.34 7.10
C ALA A 47 10.26 -15.90 5.71
N ILE A 48 9.63 -14.90 5.12
CA ILE A 48 10.07 -14.32 3.83
C ILE A 48 11.40 -13.57 4.01
N ALA A 49 11.53 -12.75 5.05
CA ALA A 49 12.73 -11.97 5.34
C ALA A 49 13.94 -12.87 5.59
N SER A 50 13.78 -14.00 6.30
CA SER A 50 14.85 -15.00 6.51
C SER A 50 15.40 -15.61 5.22
N ARG A 51 14.67 -15.48 4.10
CA ARG A 51 15.04 -16.00 2.78
C ARG A 51 15.38 -14.89 1.79
N MET A 52 15.29 -13.62 2.19
CA MET A 52 15.69 -12.50 1.35
C MET A 52 17.19 -12.29 1.44
N ASP A 53 17.88 -12.42 0.32
CA ASP A 53 19.26 -11.96 0.20
C ASP A 53 19.34 -10.43 0.07
N GLU A 54 20.51 -9.87 0.35
CA GLU A 54 20.77 -8.44 0.23
C GLU A 54 20.57 -7.93 -1.21
N ALA A 55 20.77 -8.78 -2.23
CA ALA A 55 20.58 -8.41 -3.63
C ALA A 55 19.09 -8.18 -3.95
N LYS A 56 18.18 -8.99 -3.38
CA LYS A 56 16.74 -8.83 -3.51
C LYS A 56 16.27 -7.57 -2.79
N ILE A 57 16.75 -7.29 -1.58
CA ILE A 57 16.44 -6.03 -0.87
C ILE A 57 16.93 -4.83 -1.69
N THR A 58 18.14 -4.91 -2.22
CA THR A 58 18.71 -3.87 -3.09
C THR A 58 17.88 -3.67 -4.36
N LYS A 59 17.41 -4.77 -4.98
CA LYS A 59 16.53 -4.71 -6.14
C LYS A 59 15.21 -4.03 -5.82
N LEU A 60 14.56 -4.39 -4.70
CA LEU A 60 13.32 -3.79 -4.22
C LEU A 60 13.46 -2.28 -3.96
N ARG A 61 14.59 -1.86 -3.40
CA ARG A 61 14.90 -0.42 -3.21
C ARG A 61 15.06 0.29 -4.55
N LYS A 62 15.79 -0.30 -5.49
CA LYS A 62 16.01 0.27 -6.84
C LYS A 62 14.73 0.35 -7.67
N SER A 63 13.78 -0.56 -7.47
CA SER A 63 12.46 -0.49 -8.10
C SER A 63 11.50 0.48 -7.42
N GLY A 64 11.90 1.11 -6.31
CA GLY A 64 11.04 2.01 -5.54
C GLY A 64 9.95 1.30 -4.72
N THR A 65 10.06 -0.02 -4.54
CA THR A 65 9.09 -0.86 -3.83
C THR A 65 9.75 -1.56 -2.64
N PRO A 66 10.18 -0.83 -1.59
CA PRO A 66 10.84 -1.43 -0.42
C PRO A 66 9.87 -2.22 0.47
N PHE A 67 8.61 -2.33 0.08
CA PHE A 67 7.55 -2.95 0.84
C PHE A 67 7.13 -4.29 0.24
N LEU A 68 6.69 -5.19 1.11
CA LEU A 68 6.11 -6.48 0.77
C LEU A 68 4.64 -6.49 1.17
N ALA A 69 3.80 -6.98 0.27
CA ALA A 69 2.39 -7.18 0.47
C ALA A 69 2.18 -8.62 0.95
N VAL A 70 2.08 -8.80 2.27
CA VAL A 70 2.02 -10.11 2.93
C VAL A 70 0.57 -10.53 3.14
N ARG A 71 0.15 -11.59 2.44
CA ARG A 71 -1.19 -12.18 2.63
C ARG A 71 -1.33 -12.79 4.02
N THR A 72 -2.46 -12.53 4.67
CA THR A 72 -2.78 -13.06 6.00
C THR A 72 -3.95 -14.06 5.93
N LEU A 73 -4.81 -14.09 6.95
CA LEU A 73 -6.05 -14.87 6.98
C LEU A 73 -7.15 -14.21 6.14
N SER A 74 -8.19 -14.96 5.78
CA SER A 74 -9.41 -14.40 5.20
C SER A 74 -10.09 -13.42 6.17
N LEU A 75 -11.00 -12.60 5.64
CA LEU A 75 -11.77 -11.65 6.44
C LEU A 75 -12.69 -12.37 7.44
N THR A 76 -12.88 -11.76 8.61
CA THR A 76 -13.91 -12.20 9.56
C THR A 76 -15.30 -11.79 9.07
N PRO A 77 -16.39 -12.39 9.60
CA PRO A 77 -17.75 -11.97 9.29
C PRO A 77 -17.99 -10.47 9.58
N GLU A 78 -17.44 -9.94 10.67
CA GLU A 78 -17.59 -8.54 11.06
C GLU A 78 -16.88 -7.60 10.07
N GLN A 79 -15.68 -7.98 9.65
CA GLN A 79 -14.93 -7.26 8.61
C GLN A 79 -15.67 -7.29 7.26
N ALA A 80 -16.27 -8.43 6.91
CA ALA A 80 -17.09 -8.56 5.70
C ALA A 80 -18.31 -7.64 5.72
N VAL A 81 -18.96 -7.48 6.88
CA VAL A 81 -20.09 -6.53 7.03
C VAL A 81 -19.64 -5.08 6.81
N GLN A 82 -18.48 -4.67 7.33
CA GLN A 82 -17.93 -3.33 7.09
C GLN A 82 -17.66 -3.07 5.61
N LEU A 83 -17.28 -4.12 4.88
CA LEU A 83 -16.96 -4.07 3.46
C LEU A 83 -18.14 -4.43 2.55
N LYS A 84 -19.37 -4.53 3.08
CA LYS A 84 -20.57 -4.89 2.31
C LYS A 84 -20.79 -4.00 1.08
N HIS A 85 -20.41 -2.72 1.17
CA HIS A 85 -20.49 -1.78 0.05
C HIS A 85 -19.48 -2.08 -1.08
N LEU A 86 -18.38 -2.76 -0.77
CA LEU A 86 -17.40 -3.28 -1.73
C LEU A 86 -17.64 -4.74 -2.09
N LEU A 87 -18.55 -5.40 -1.38
CA LEU A 87 -19.04 -6.76 -1.59
C LEU A 87 -20.51 -6.76 -2.06
N PRO A 88 -20.91 -6.04 -3.13
CA PRO A 88 -22.31 -6.01 -3.54
C PRO A 88 -22.84 -7.37 -4.02
N SER A 89 -21.96 -8.34 -4.32
CA SER A 89 -22.35 -9.69 -4.77
C SER A 89 -21.28 -10.78 -4.51
N GLY A 90 -20.19 -10.47 -3.81
CA GLY A 90 -19.03 -11.37 -3.65
C GLY A 90 -19.01 -12.16 -2.35
N ASN A 91 -18.36 -13.33 -2.36
CA ASN A 91 -18.11 -14.11 -1.15
C ASN A 91 -16.91 -13.50 -0.39
N PRO A 92 -17.05 -13.10 0.89
CA PRO A 92 -15.95 -12.51 1.66
C PRO A 92 -14.73 -13.44 1.82
N ALA A 93 -14.90 -14.75 1.64
CA ALA A 93 -13.79 -15.69 1.61
C ALA A 93 -12.85 -15.51 0.39
N GLU A 94 -13.34 -14.87 -0.67
CA GLU A 94 -12.57 -14.56 -1.89
C GLU A 94 -11.74 -13.28 -1.73
N LEU A 95 -12.06 -12.46 -0.72
CA LEU A 95 -11.29 -11.27 -0.39
C LEU A 95 -10.05 -11.63 0.42
N ILE A 96 -8.98 -10.89 0.13
CA ILE A 96 -7.67 -11.19 0.67
C ILE A 96 -7.23 -10.06 1.55
N CYS A 97 -6.95 -10.38 2.80
CA CYS A 97 -6.28 -9.48 3.71
C CYS A 97 -4.77 -9.49 3.45
N VAL A 98 -4.22 -8.30 3.24
CA VAL A 98 -2.79 -8.07 3.04
C VAL A 98 -2.31 -7.03 4.04
N VAL A 99 -1.21 -7.32 4.72
CA VAL A 99 -0.50 -6.35 5.57
C VAL A 99 0.77 -5.91 4.85
N VAL A 100 1.09 -4.62 4.95
CA VAL A 100 2.29 -4.05 4.34
C VAL A 100 3.47 -4.21 5.32
N TRP A 101 4.53 -4.84 4.83
CA TRP A 101 5.77 -5.08 5.57
C TRP A 101 6.94 -4.34 4.91
N SER A 102 7.79 -3.70 5.69
CA SER A 102 9.02 -3.08 5.19
C SER A 102 10.13 -4.13 5.08
N ALA A 103 10.60 -4.38 3.86
CA ALA A 103 11.76 -5.25 3.60
C ALA A 103 13.08 -4.64 4.11
N VAL A 104 13.07 -3.36 4.50
CA VAL A 104 14.26 -2.63 4.96
C VAL A 104 14.39 -2.66 6.47
N THR A 105 13.29 -2.43 7.18
CA THR A 105 13.27 -2.35 8.65
C THR A 105 12.82 -3.65 9.30
N ASP A 106 12.39 -4.62 8.49
CA ASP A 106 11.82 -5.89 8.92
C ASP A 106 10.67 -5.71 9.94
N LYS A 107 9.71 -4.84 9.59
CA LYS A 107 8.54 -4.50 10.43
C LYS A 107 7.31 -4.23 9.59
N ALA A 108 6.13 -4.47 10.16
CA ALA A 108 4.87 -4.00 9.59
C ALA A 108 4.86 -2.47 9.61
N VAL A 109 4.43 -1.85 8.51
CA VAL A 109 4.35 -0.38 8.41
C VAL A 109 2.95 0.14 8.75
N SER A 110 1.98 -0.76 8.81
CA SER A 110 0.59 -0.47 9.15
C SER A 110 -0.03 -1.64 9.92
N ASN A 111 -1.01 -1.32 10.77
CA ASN A 111 -1.88 -2.30 11.44
C ASN A 111 -3.15 -2.57 10.63
N GLU A 112 -3.20 -2.11 9.38
CA GLU A 112 -4.32 -2.28 8.49
C GLU A 112 -4.21 -3.58 7.69
N CYS A 113 -5.38 -4.18 7.50
CA CYS A 113 -5.68 -5.18 6.51
C CYS A 113 -6.11 -4.47 5.23
N TYR A 114 -5.22 -4.42 4.24
CA TYR A 114 -5.57 -3.99 2.90
C TYR A 114 -6.25 -5.14 2.18
N VAL A 115 -7.49 -4.90 1.78
CA VAL A 115 -8.38 -5.89 1.21
C VAL A 115 -8.30 -5.83 -0.30
N LEU A 116 -7.87 -6.93 -0.89
CA LEU A 116 -7.81 -7.12 -2.33
C LEU A 116 -8.93 -8.07 -2.80
N PRO A 117 -9.62 -7.75 -3.90
CA PRO A 117 -10.66 -8.61 -4.47
C PRO A 117 -10.08 -9.85 -5.16
N THR A 118 -8.79 -9.85 -5.48
CA THR A 118 -8.11 -10.95 -6.16
C THR A 118 -6.66 -10.99 -5.73
N ALA A 119 -6.10 -12.19 -5.60
CA ALA A 119 -4.68 -12.36 -5.30
C ALA A 119 -3.86 -11.87 -6.50
N PRO A 120 -2.97 -10.88 -6.32
CA PRO A 120 -1.96 -10.59 -7.33
C PRO A 120 -1.05 -11.80 -7.55
N GLU A 121 -0.37 -11.83 -8.68
CA GLU A 121 0.71 -12.81 -8.89
C GLU A 121 1.90 -12.49 -7.96
N VAL A 122 2.53 -13.52 -7.40
CA VAL A 122 3.69 -13.36 -6.52
C VAL A 122 4.83 -12.68 -7.27
N GLY A 123 5.47 -11.69 -6.65
CA GLY A 123 6.53 -10.89 -7.25
C GLY A 123 6.03 -9.69 -8.07
N LYS A 124 4.72 -9.50 -8.20
CA LYS A 124 4.16 -8.29 -8.85
C LYS A 124 3.95 -7.16 -7.85
N PRO A 125 4.17 -5.90 -8.25
CA PRO A 125 3.84 -4.76 -7.43
C PRO A 125 2.31 -4.61 -7.30
N VAL A 126 1.85 -4.23 -6.11
CA VAL A 126 0.46 -3.87 -5.80
C VAL A 126 0.44 -2.56 -5.02
N THR A 127 -0.52 -1.70 -5.35
CA THR A 127 -0.75 -0.44 -4.63
C THR A 127 -1.78 -0.67 -3.52
N LEU A 128 -1.38 -0.33 -2.29
CA LEU A 128 -2.13 -0.53 -1.05
C LEU A 128 -2.15 0.79 -0.29
N GLY A 129 -3.20 1.59 -0.44
CA GLY A 129 -3.23 2.96 0.07
C GLY A 129 -2.11 3.80 -0.56
N GLU A 130 -1.21 4.32 0.27
CA GLU A 130 -0.02 5.09 -0.17
C GLU A 130 1.19 4.20 -0.51
N TYR A 131 1.13 2.89 -0.20
CA TYR A 131 2.26 1.98 -0.37
C TYR A 131 2.22 1.29 -1.73
N THR A 132 3.38 1.18 -2.38
CA THR A 132 3.58 0.22 -3.48
C THR A 132 4.46 -0.92 -2.98
N ALA A 133 3.92 -2.14 -3.00
CA ALA A 133 4.54 -3.31 -2.37
C ALA A 133 4.61 -4.51 -3.32
N GLU A 134 5.66 -5.32 -3.24
CA GLU A 134 5.74 -6.59 -3.96
C GLU A 134 4.83 -7.62 -3.27
N TYR A 135 3.88 -8.21 -4.00
CA TYR A 135 3.02 -9.25 -3.44
C TYR A 135 3.79 -10.54 -3.20
N VAL A 136 3.70 -11.06 -1.98
CA VAL A 136 4.46 -12.24 -1.53
C VAL A 136 3.57 -13.31 -0.89
N GLY A 137 2.25 -13.17 -0.99
CA GLY A 137 1.30 -14.17 -0.51
C GLY A 137 1.23 -15.38 -1.44
N SER A 138 1.53 -16.58 -0.95
CA SER A 138 1.17 -17.81 -1.68
C SER A 138 -0.31 -18.14 -1.49
N ARG A 139 -0.86 -18.94 -2.41
CA ARG A 139 -2.22 -19.49 -2.30
C ARG A 139 -2.40 -20.31 -1.03
#